data_AF-A0A848N2W3-F1
#
_entry.id   AF-A0A848N2W3-F1
#
_cell.length_a   1.000
_cell.length_b   1.000
_cell.length_c   1.000
_cell.angle_alpha   90.00
_cell.angle_beta   90.00
_cell.angle_gamma   90.00
#
_symmetry.space_group_name_H-M   'P 1'
#
loop_
_entity.id
_entity.type
_entity.pdbx_description
1 polymer ?
#
loop_
_entity_poly.entity_id
_entity_poly.type
_entity_poly.pdbx_seq_one_letter_code
_entity_poly.pdbx_strand_id
1 'polypeptide(L)'
;MKFKYWKENGLDLIVEKSAKNPDIKYFYILQDFNVASFECYGKPILDFSNKIRNVFPGTRIPYPSNLHIILVRADEEIDDFGFPINKSSFKNWKFLPIISDIPKIDFQNSDGINLEKIDITSAVKDYSQFYF
;
A
#
# COMPACT_ATOMS: atom_id res chain seq x y z
N MET A 1 -3.83 -10.73 12.69
CA MET A 1 -2.98 -11.54 11.79
C MET A 1 -1.60 -11.74 12.44
N LYS A 2 -0.86 -12.82 12.18
CA LYS A 2 0.54 -13.01 12.64
C LYS A 2 1.48 -12.93 11.45
N PHE A 3 2.70 -12.38 11.62
CA PHE A 3 3.71 -12.31 10.54
C PHE A 3 3.97 -13.66 9.87
N LYS A 4 3.94 -14.76 10.63
CA LYS A 4 4.08 -16.12 10.10
C LYS A 4 3.12 -16.40 8.93
N TYR A 5 1.85 -15.99 9.07
CA TYR A 5 0.86 -16.22 8.01
C TYR A 5 1.13 -15.35 6.79
N TRP A 6 1.52 -14.08 6.97
CA TRP A 6 1.91 -13.24 5.83
C TRP A 6 3.14 -13.83 5.11
N LYS A 7 4.14 -14.26 5.89
CA LYS A 7 5.35 -14.91 5.42
C LYS A 7 5.04 -16.13 4.53
N GLU A 8 4.20 -17.04 5.05
CA GLU A 8 3.78 -18.26 4.35
C GLU A 8 2.89 -17.98 3.13
N ASN A 9 2.11 -16.88 3.13
CA ASN A 9 1.27 -16.45 2.01
C ASN A 9 2.05 -15.62 0.97
N GLY A 10 3.12 -16.20 0.46
CA GLY A 10 3.83 -15.72 -0.74
C GLY A 10 4.94 -14.69 -0.50
N LEU A 11 5.05 -14.10 0.69
CA LEU A 11 6.16 -13.19 1.00
C LEU A 11 7.52 -13.94 1.00
N ASP A 12 7.58 -15.17 1.52
CA ASP A 12 8.78 -16.00 1.42
C ASP A 12 9.21 -16.23 -0.03
N LEU A 13 8.24 -16.59 -0.87
CA LEU A 13 8.48 -16.91 -2.27
C LEU A 13 9.06 -15.71 -3.03
N ILE A 14 8.51 -14.51 -2.82
CA ILE A 14 8.98 -13.33 -3.54
C ILE A 14 10.35 -12.87 -3.03
N VAL A 15 10.62 -12.99 -1.73
CA VAL A 15 11.94 -12.69 -1.14
C VAL A 15 13.00 -13.63 -1.69
N GLU A 16 12.69 -14.92 -1.80
CA GLU A 16 13.64 -15.89 -2.38
C GLU A 16 13.89 -15.60 -3.87
N LYS A 17 12.84 -15.29 -4.65
CA LYS A 17 12.98 -14.96 -6.07
C LYS A 17 13.76 -13.67 -6.31
N SER A 18 13.52 -12.63 -5.51
CA SER A 18 14.22 -11.35 -5.64
C SER A 18 15.68 -11.43 -5.20
N ALA A 19 15.98 -12.25 -4.19
CA ALA A 19 17.36 -12.55 -3.81
C ALA A 19 18.13 -13.32 -4.90
N LYS A 20 17.47 -14.21 -5.65
CA LYS A 20 18.10 -14.98 -6.74
C LYS A 20 18.33 -14.17 -8.02
N ASN A 21 17.49 -13.18 -8.30
CA ASN A 21 17.55 -12.39 -9.54
C ASN A 21 17.62 -10.88 -9.22
N PRO A 22 18.79 -10.35 -8.81
CA PRO A 22 18.93 -8.97 -8.37
C PRO A 22 18.64 -7.93 -9.46
N ASP A 23 18.78 -8.30 -10.73
CA ASP A 23 18.58 -7.39 -11.88
C ASP A 23 17.10 -7.13 -12.21
N ILE A 24 16.19 -7.94 -11.66
CA ILE A 24 14.74 -7.82 -11.88
C ILE A 24 14.12 -7.10 -10.68
N LYS A 25 13.24 -6.13 -10.93
CA LYS A 25 12.45 -5.49 -9.88
C LYS A 25 11.24 -6.35 -9.52
N TYR A 26 11.07 -6.63 -8.23
CA TYR A 26 9.96 -7.41 -7.70
C TYR A 26 9.01 -6.52 -6.92
N PHE A 27 7.71 -6.73 -7.11
CA PHE A 27 6.66 -6.00 -6.41
C PHE A 27 5.75 -6.99 -5.68
N TYR A 28 5.56 -6.79 -4.39
CA TYR A 28 4.57 -7.51 -3.58
C TYR A 28 3.48 -6.54 -3.16
N ILE A 29 2.23 -6.82 -3.52
CA ILE A 29 1.09 -5.97 -3.20
C ILE A 29 0.33 -6.61 -2.04
N LEU A 30 0.23 -5.90 -0.91
CA LEU A 30 -0.61 -6.27 0.21
C LEU A 30 -1.83 -5.34 0.25
N GLN A 31 -3.01 -5.89 0.02
CA GLN A 31 -4.27 -5.17 0.14
C GLN A 31 -4.80 -5.21 1.58
N ASP A 32 -5.66 -4.26 1.90
CA ASP A 32 -6.41 -4.15 3.15
C ASP A 32 -5.52 -4.18 4.41
N PHE A 33 -4.32 -3.59 4.32
CA PHE A 33 -3.33 -3.70 5.40
C PHE A 33 -3.80 -3.07 6.72
N ASN A 34 -4.74 -2.12 6.67
CA ASN A 34 -5.28 -1.42 7.83
C ASN A 34 -6.43 -2.16 8.55
N VAL A 35 -6.91 -3.31 8.04
CA VAL A 35 -7.98 -4.09 8.71
C VAL A 35 -7.57 -4.59 10.10
N ALA A 36 -6.27 -4.73 10.34
CA ALA A 36 -5.71 -4.94 11.66
C ALA A 36 -4.50 -4.02 11.87
N SER A 37 -4.15 -3.71 13.12
CA SER A 37 -2.95 -2.91 13.43
C SER A 37 -1.72 -3.51 12.74
N PHE A 38 -1.13 -2.74 11.82
CA PHE A 38 -0.03 -3.21 10.98
C PHE A 38 1.17 -3.67 11.83
N GLU A 39 1.44 -3.05 12.98
CA GLU A 39 2.53 -3.46 13.86
C GLU A 39 2.39 -4.91 14.36
N CYS A 40 1.17 -5.44 14.47
CA CYS A 40 0.94 -6.78 14.98
C CYS A 40 1.43 -7.88 14.03
N TYR A 41 1.58 -7.59 12.73
CA TYR A 41 1.97 -8.58 11.74
C TYR A 41 3.02 -8.08 10.75
N GLY A 42 3.24 -6.78 10.62
CA GLY A 42 4.22 -6.16 9.73
C GLY A 42 5.46 -5.60 10.42
N LYS A 43 5.62 -5.79 11.74
CA LYS A 43 6.80 -5.34 12.49
C LYS A 43 8.13 -5.71 11.82
N PRO A 44 8.36 -6.94 11.32
CA PRO A 44 9.63 -7.23 10.65
C PRO A 44 9.88 -6.39 9.40
N ILE A 45 8.84 -6.03 8.65
CA ILE A 45 8.95 -5.16 7.48
C ILE A 45 9.28 -3.72 7.89
N LEU A 46 8.65 -3.22 8.97
CA LEU A 46 9.01 -1.94 9.56
C LEU A 46 10.47 -1.93 10.04
N ASP A 47 10.94 -3.01 10.66
CA ASP A 47 12.33 -3.14 11.11
C ASP A 47 13.32 -3.07 9.92
N PHE A 48 12.98 -3.63 8.75
CA PHE A 48 13.79 -3.47 7.53
C PHE A 48 13.78 -2.04 7.01
N SER A 49 12.60 -1.40 6.94
CA SER A 49 12.48 0.00 6.51
C SER A 49 13.28 0.95 7.40
N ASN A 50 13.31 0.67 8.70
CA ASN A 50 14.06 1.45 9.69
C ASN A 50 15.53 1.04 9.81
N LYS A 51 16.03 0.10 8.99
CA LYS A 51 17.40 -0.45 9.05
C LYS A 51 17.79 -1.03 10.42
N ILE A 52 16.79 -1.47 11.19
CA ILE A 52 16.98 -2.14 12.49
C ILE A 52 17.40 -3.59 12.25
N ARG A 53 16.86 -4.21 11.19
CA ARG A 53 17.15 -5.59 10.80
C ARG A 53 17.64 -5.63 9.36
N ASN A 54 18.63 -6.50 9.09
CA ASN A 54 19.24 -6.66 7.76
C ASN A 54 18.96 -8.03 7.11
N VAL A 55 18.50 -9.01 7.89
CA VAL A 55 18.26 -10.40 7.44
C VAL A 55 16.80 -10.79 7.61
N PHE A 56 16.23 -11.38 6.56
CA PHE A 56 14.84 -11.81 6.50
C PHE A 56 14.51 -12.87 7.57
N PRO A 57 13.41 -12.74 8.35
CA PRO A 57 13.21 -13.54 9.57
C PRO A 57 13.13 -15.04 9.31
N GLY A 58 13.90 -15.82 10.08
CA GLY A 58 13.96 -17.28 9.93
C GLY A 58 14.73 -17.75 8.70
N THR A 59 15.52 -16.88 8.09
CA THR A 59 16.42 -17.20 6.96
C THR A 59 17.79 -16.56 7.18
N ARG A 60 18.74 -16.82 6.27
CA ARG A 60 20.02 -16.10 6.18
C ARG A 60 20.05 -15.08 5.03
N ILE A 61 18.90 -14.86 4.39
CA ILE A 61 18.79 -14.03 3.18
C ILE A 61 18.73 -12.56 3.61
N PRO A 62 19.64 -11.69 3.14
CA PRO A 62 19.51 -10.25 3.33
C PRO A 62 18.22 -9.73 2.68
N TYR A 63 17.60 -8.69 3.25
CA TYR A 63 16.41 -8.12 2.61
C TYR A 63 16.76 -7.57 1.21
N PRO A 64 16.14 -8.05 0.12
CA PRO A 64 16.56 -7.70 -1.24
C PRO A 64 16.23 -6.24 -1.58
N SER A 65 17.21 -5.49 -2.09
CA SER A 65 17.04 -4.07 -2.45
C SER A 65 16.14 -3.84 -3.67
N ASN A 66 15.97 -4.87 -4.48
CA ASN A 66 15.11 -4.91 -5.67
C ASN A 66 13.67 -5.37 -5.36
N LEU A 67 13.32 -5.61 -4.09
CA LEU A 67 11.98 -5.97 -3.66
C LEU A 67 11.25 -4.76 -3.07
N HIS A 68 10.12 -4.41 -3.67
CA HIS A 68 9.23 -3.36 -3.20
C HIS A 68 7.92 -3.94 -2.68
N ILE A 69 7.55 -3.60 -1.44
CA ILE A 69 6.25 -3.96 -0.86
C ILE A 69 5.34 -2.73 -0.97
N ILE A 70 4.22 -2.89 -1.68
CA ILE A 70 3.19 -1.87 -1.84
C ILE A 70 2.04 -2.23 -0.91
N LEU A 71 1.70 -1.32 -0.01
CA LEU A 71 0.60 -1.47 0.93
C LEU A 71 -0.60 -0.67 0.41
N VAL A 72 -1.72 -1.34 0.16
CA VAL A 72 -2.98 -0.72 -0.27
C VAL A 72 -3.92 -0.74 0.93
N ARG A 73 -4.42 0.43 1.31
CA ARG A 73 -5.38 0.60 2.39
C ARG A 73 -6.76 0.15 1.89
N ALA A 74 -7.54 -0.53 2.74
CA ALA A 74 -8.97 -0.69 2.55
C ALA A 74 -9.66 0.67 2.71
N ASP A 75 -10.44 1.08 1.72
CA ASP A 75 -11.34 2.23 1.83
C ASP A 75 -12.43 1.89 2.86
N GLU A 76 -12.51 2.64 3.96
CA GLU A 76 -13.46 2.37 5.04
C GLU A 76 -14.90 2.78 4.63
N GLU A 77 -15.81 1.81 4.59
CA GLU A 77 -17.05 1.85 5.37
C GLU A 77 -17.09 0.59 6.24
N ILE A 78 -16.40 0.60 7.37
CA ILE A 78 -16.72 -0.35 8.45
C ILE A 78 -17.06 0.48 9.68
N ASP A 79 -18.30 0.96 9.69
CA ASP A 79 -18.89 1.77 10.77
C ASP A 79 -19.05 0.97 12.09
N ASP A 80 -18.59 -0.29 12.14
CA ASP A 80 -18.66 -1.14 13.33
C ASP A 80 -17.49 -2.15 13.47
N PHE A 81 -16.26 -1.79 13.11
CA PHE A 81 -15.08 -2.58 13.49
C PHE A 81 -14.34 -1.97 14.68
N GLY A 82 -14.84 -2.29 15.88
CA GLY A 82 -14.03 -2.19 17.09
C GLY A 82 -14.84 -1.81 18.32
N PHE A 83 -14.73 -2.61 19.38
CA PHE A 83 -15.18 -2.19 20.70
C PHE A 83 -14.59 -0.80 21.05
N PRO A 84 -15.34 0.06 21.77
CA PRO A 84 -14.94 1.43 22.14
C PRO A 84 -13.54 1.57 22.77
N ILE A 85 -12.97 0.46 23.24
CA ILE A 85 -11.65 0.36 23.86
C ILE A 85 -10.49 0.71 22.90
N ASN A 86 -10.66 0.53 21.58
CA ASN A 86 -9.63 0.82 20.58
C ASN A 86 -9.34 2.33 20.43
N LYS A 87 -10.26 3.21 20.83
CA LYS A 87 -10.01 4.67 20.86
C LYS A 87 -8.86 5.04 21.80
N SER A 88 -8.58 4.22 22.82
CA SER A 88 -7.47 4.46 23.75
C SER A 88 -6.09 4.15 23.16
N SER A 89 -5.99 3.14 22.30
CA SER A 89 -4.72 2.68 21.70
C SER A 89 -4.12 3.68 20.72
N PHE A 90 -4.98 4.46 20.04
CA PHE A 90 -4.57 5.47 19.08
C PHE A 90 -4.37 6.87 19.69
N LYS A 91 -4.59 7.04 21.00
CA LYS A 91 -4.47 8.35 21.69
C LYS A 91 -3.07 8.98 21.55
N ASN A 92 -2.04 8.17 21.34
CA ASN A 92 -0.65 8.63 21.18
C ASN A 92 -0.15 8.61 19.72
N TRP A 93 -1.01 8.24 18.77
CA TRP A 93 -0.65 8.24 17.34
C TRP A 93 -0.83 9.66 16.81
N LYS A 94 0.27 10.27 16.36
CA LYS A 94 0.22 11.56 15.68
C LYS A 94 -0.17 11.33 14.23
N PHE A 95 -1.31 11.91 13.83
CA PHE A 95 -1.71 12.02 12.43
C PHE A 95 -0.99 13.21 11.77
N LEU A 96 -0.79 13.15 10.45
CA LEU A 96 -0.39 14.33 9.69
C LEU A 96 -1.56 15.32 9.70
N PRO A 97 -1.32 16.61 10.01
CA PRO A 97 -2.38 17.60 10.03
C PRO A 97 -3.03 17.70 8.65
N ILE A 98 -4.35 17.76 8.64
CA ILE A 98 -5.17 17.90 7.42
C ILE A 98 -4.99 19.29 6.76
N ILE A 99 -4.25 20.20 7.40
CA ILE A 99 -4.00 21.54 6.89
C ILE A 99 -2.79 21.50 5.96
N SER A 100 -3.07 21.54 4.66
CA SER A 100 -2.11 21.86 3.63
C SER A 100 -1.93 23.38 3.58
N ASP A 101 -1.03 23.93 4.40
CA ASP A 101 -0.34 25.19 4.06
C ASP A 101 0.77 24.90 3.03
N ILE A 102 0.43 24.13 1.99
CA ILE A 102 1.32 23.91 0.86
C ILE A 102 1.03 25.07 -0.10
N PRO A 103 2.03 25.89 -0.47
CA PRO A 103 1.80 26.97 -1.42
C PRO A 103 1.28 26.36 -2.73
N LYS A 104 0.05 26.75 -3.09
CA LYS A 104 -0.58 26.38 -4.35
C LYS A 104 0.27 26.93 -5.50
N ILE A 105 0.84 26.05 -6.30
CA ILE A 105 1.49 26.42 -7.56
C ILE A 105 0.39 26.38 -8.62
N ASP A 106 -0.05 27.56 -9.08
CA ASP A 106 -0.99 27.66 -10.20
C ASP A 106 -0.22 27.47 -11.51
N PHE A 107 -0.50 26.36 -12.19
CA PHE A 107 -0.02 26.13 -13.56
C PHE A 107 -0.90 26.93 -14.53
N GLN A 108 -0.29 27.59 -15.52
CA GLN A 108 -1.05 28.29 -16.55
C GLN A 108 -1.83 27.27 -17.39
N ASN A 109 -3.16 27.41 -17.43
CA ASN A 109 -4.12 26.55 -18.13
C ASN A 109 -4.02 26.58 -19.67
N SER A 110 -2.89 26.98 -20.26
CA SER A 110 -2.79 27.16 -21.71
C SER A 110 -2.75 25.84 -22.49
N ASP A 111 -2.37 24.73 -21.85
CA ASP A 111 -2.18 23.42 -22.52
C ASP A 111 -3.11 22.31 -21.98
N GLY A 112 -4.36 22.66 -21.71
CA GLY A 112 -5.38 21.68 -21.30
C GLY A 112 -6.06 21.01 -22.50
N ILE A 113 -6.17 19.69 -22.49
CA ILE A 113 -7.01 18.96 -23.46
C ILE A 113 -8.47 19.20 -23.11
N ASN A 114 -9.23 19.79 -24.03
CA ASN A 114 -10.67 20.00 -23.86
C ASN A 114 -11.43 18.68 -24.03
N LEU A 115 -11.84 18.10 -22.90
CA LEU A 115 -12.56 16.83 -22.82
C LEU A 115 -13.95 16.86 -23.49
N GLU A 116 -14.56 18.05 -23.66
CA GLU A 116 -15.87 18.19 -24.33
C GLU A 116 -15.79 17.91 -25.84
N LYS A 117 -14.59 17.93 -26.42
CA LYS A 117 -14.35 17.72 -27.86
C LYS A 117 -13.65 16.40 -28.17
N ILE A 118 -13.49 15.52 -27.18
CA ILE A 118 -12.88 14.22 -27.41
C ILE A 118 -13.92 13.30 -28.05
N ASP A 119 -13.68 12.96 -29.32
CA ASP A 119 -14.43 11.92 -30.02
C ASP A 119 -13.91 10.56 -29.56
N ILE A 120 -14.64 9.92 -28.64
CA ILE A 120 -14.26 8.61 -28.09
C ILE A 120 -14.77 7.53 -29.06
N THR A 121 -13.93 7.12 -30.02
CA THR A 121 -14.19 5.94 -30.84
C THR A 121 -13.83 4.68 -30.03
N SER A 122 -14.76 4.17 -29.22
CA SER A 122 -14.59 2.86 -28.59
C SER A 122 -14.96 1.73 -29.56
N ALA A 123 -14.10 0.73 -29.70
CA ALA A 123 -14.39 -0.47 -30.49
C ALA A 123 -15.41 -1.40 -29.80
N VAL A 124 -15.78 -1.10 -28.56
CA VAL A 124 -16.66 -1.91 -27.71
C VAL A 124 -17.81 -1.01 -27.25
N LYS A 125 -19.04 -1.50 -27.40
CA LYS A 125 -20.25 -0.80 -26.96
C LYS A 125 -20.20 -0.58 -25.45
N ASP A 126 -20.45 0.65 -25.03
CA ASP A 126 -20.52 1.01 -23.64
C ASP A 126 -21.90 0.61 -23.04
N TYR A 127 -21.85 -0.19 -21.97
CA TYR A 127 -23.00 -0.67 -21.22
C TYR A 127 -23.13 0.02 -19.85
N SER A 128 -22.32 1.05 -19.57
CA SER A 128 -22.35 1.83 -18.32
C SER A 128 -23.75 2.37 -17.98
N GLN A 129 -24.54 2.70 -19.00
CA GLN A 129 -25.93 3.14 -18.90
C GLN A 129 -26.93 2.09 -18.34
N PHE A 130 -26.55 0.82 -18.24
CA PHE A 130 -27.41 -0.23 -17.66
C PHE A 130 -27.16 -0.46 -16.16
N TYR A 131 -26.20 0.28 -15.59
CA TYR A 131 -25.78 0.12 -14.20
C TYR A 131 -26.21 1.28 -13.28
N PHE A 132 -27.12 2.15 -13.75
CA PHE A 132 -27.76 3.20 -12.93
C PHE A 132 -29.27 3.24 -13.17
#